data_AF-A0A956JAE3-F1
#
_entry.id   AF-A0A956JAE3-F1
#
_cell.length_a   1.000
_cell.length_b   1.000
_cell.length_c   1.000
_cell.angle_alpha   90.00
_cell.angle_beta   90.00
_cell.angle_gamma   90.00
#
_symmetry.space_group_name_H-M   'P 1'
#
loop_
_entity.id
_entity.type
_entity.pdbx_description
1 polymer ?
#
loop_
_entity_poly.entity_id
_entity_poly.type
_entity_poly.pdbx_seq_one_letter_code
_entity_poly.pdbx_strand_id
1 'polypeptide(L)'
;MSDEIQRSMSPEQAAAGRERYLRELVLPYVRRGLARAPELRSAMLLVAQYWCDEADDAVHGTVVFSVLDEPDLDAARACGWDEPDEVNTPGRRPDEPSEGVPGYIMEWDDNGEAISLFAAFCEEDCHQEMDFLEAYTPYAVFRRRGDEVVVEVVGKKQRPWLDGVMPEWMADAEA
;
A
#
# COMPACT_ATOMS: atom_id res chain seq x y z
N MET A 1 3.66 39.02 7.68
CA MET A 1 3.10 38.10 6.68
C MET A 1 4.21 37.12 6.40
N SER A 2 4.19 36.02 7.15
CA SER A 2 5.22 35.00 7.13
C SER A 2 5.10 34.24 5.82
N ASP A 3 6.21 34.05 5.12
CA ASP A 3 6.30 33.17 3.96
C ASP A 3 6.00 31.73 4.43
N GLU A 4 4.75 31.28 4.28
CA GLU A 4 4.44 29.85 4.26
C GLU A 4 5.06 29.27 2.99
N ILE A 5 6.30 28.79 3.11
CA ILE A 5 6.88 27.89 2.12
C ILE A 5 5.89 26.73 1.96
N GLN A 6 5.45 26.51 0.73
CA GLN A 6 4.37 25.60 0.38
C GLN A 6 4.72 24.16 0.82
N ARG A 7 4.13 23.71 1.95
CA ARG A 7 4.38 22.42 2.64
C ARG A 7 3.75 21.20 1.95
N SER A 8 3.52 21.27 0.65
CA SER A 8 2.70 20.30 -0.06
C SER A 8 3.10 20.15 -1.52
N MET A 9 3.12 18.91 -2.01
CA MET A 9 3.17 18.59 -3.43
C MET A 9 1.90 19.09 -4.13
N SER A 10 2.01 19.48 -5.41
CA SER A 10 0.82 19.62 -6.25
C SER A 10 0.15 18.25 -6.45
N PRO A 11 -1.15 18.21 -6.79
CA PRO A 11 -1.84 16.96 -7.10
C PRO A 11 -1.14 16.13 -8.19
N GLU A 12 -0.55 16.80 -9.19
CA GLU A 12 0.22 16.15 -10.26
C GLU A 12 1.54 15.58 -9.77
N GLN A 13 2.25 16.30 -8.89
CA GLN A 13 3.48 15.81 -8.26
C GLN A 13 3.20 14.59 -7.38
N ALA A 14 2.15 14.65 -6.55
CA ALA A 14 1.74 13.52 -5.71
C ALA A 14 1.31 12.31 -6.57
N ALA A 15 0.59 12.54 -7.68
CA ALA A 15 0.21 11.48 -8.60
C ALA A 15 1.43 10.84 -9.29
N ALA A 16 2.38 11.65 -9.77
CA ALA A 16 3.61 11.17 -10.37
C ALA A 16 4.50 10.43 -9.35
N GLY A 17 4.53 10.91 -8.11
CA GLY A 17 5.20 10.25 -6.99
C GLY A 17 4.62 8.87 -6.73
N ARG A 18 3.29 8.73 -6.65
CA ARG A 18 2.62 7.43 -6.53
C ARG A 18 2.90 6.50 -7.70
N GLU A 19 2.89 6.99 -8.94
CA GLU A 19 3.23 6.18 -10.12
C GLU A 19 4.68 5.68 -10.06
N ARG A 20 5.62 6.55 -9.68
CA ARG A 20 7.03 6.18 -9.45
C ARG A 20 7.14 5.13 -8.36
N TYR A 21 6.46 5.32 -7.23
CA TYR A 21 6.46 4.40 -6.08
C TYR A 21 5.95 3.01 -6.48
N LEU A 22 4.83 2.95 -7.21
CA LEU A 22 4.29 1.70 -7.75
C LEU A 22 5.28 1.03 -8.69
N ARG A 23 5.91 1.79 -9.61
CA ARG A 23 6.81 1.25 -10.64
C ARG A 23 8.13 0.75 -10.07
N GLU A 24 8.71 1.46 -9.12
CA GLU A 24 10.07 1.24 -8.63
C GLU A 24 10.13 0.32 -7.41
N LEU A 25 9.09 0.31 -6.57
CA LEU A 25 9.08 -0.45 -5.32
C LEU A 25 8.07 -1.60 -5.36
N VAL A 26 6.79 -1.28 -5.57
CA VAL A 26 5.69 -2.26 -5.39
C VAL A 26 5.62 -3.28 -6.54
N LEU A 27 5.73 -2.83 -7.79
CA LEU A 27 5.64 -3.71 -8.95
C LEU A 27 6.77 -4.76 -9.00
N PRO A 28 8.05 -4.42 -8.73
CA PRO A 28 9.10 -5.43 -8.61
C PRO A 28 8.82 -6.45 -7.51
N TYR A 29 8.33 -6.01 -6.35
CA TYR A 29 7.92 -6.90 -5.26
C TYR A 29 6.81 -7.87 -5.71
N VAL A 30 5.73 -7.36 -6.30
CA VAL A 30 4.62 -8.17 -6.81
C VAL A 30 5.07 -9.17 -7.88
N ARG A 31 5.93 -8.74 -8.82
CA ARG A 31 6.47 -9.63 -9.87
C ARG A 31 7.25 -10.80 -9.28
N ARG A 32 8.02 -10.59 -8.22
CA ARG A 32 8.74 -11.68 -7.53
C ARG A 32 7.79 -12.67 -6.90
N GLY A 33 6.73 -12.21 -6.22
CA GLY A 33 5.68 -13.07 -5.66
C GLY A 33 4.98 -13.92 -6.72
N LEU A 34 4.50 -13.28 -7.80
CA LEU A 34 3.82 -13.97 -8.91
C LEU A 34 4.72 -14.97 -9.66
N ALA A 35 6.03 -14.71 -9.73
CA ALA A 35 6.98 -15.63 -10.35
C ALA A 35 7.23 -16.89 -9.48
N ARG A 36 7.15 -16.76 -8.15
CA ARG A 36 7.40 -17.86 -7.19
C ARG A 36 6.21 -18.81 -7.06
N ALA A 37 5.00 -18.30 -7.22
CA ALA A 37 3.77 -19.08 -7.15
C ALA A 37 2.96 -18.88 -8.45
N PRO A 38 3.21 -19.70 -9.48
CA PRO A 38 2.61 -19.54 -10.81
C PRO A 38 1.08 -19.60 -10.83
N GLU A 39 0.46 -20.18 -9.81
CA GLU A 39 -1.00 -20.20 -9.61
C GLU A 39 -1.58 -18.83 -9.23
N LEU A 40 -0.77 -17.93 -8.69
CA LEU A 40 -1.21 -16.58 -8.37
C LEU A 40 -1.47 -15.79 -9.66
N ARG A 41 -2.60 -15.09 -9.66
CA ARG A 41 -3.08 -14.32 -10.81
C ARG A 41 -3.10 -12.83 -10.55
N SER A 42 -3.16 -12.42 -9.28
CA SER A 42 -3.20 -11.01 -8.94
C SER A 42 -2.56 -10.71 -7.58
N ALA A 43 -2.38 -9.43 -7.32
CA ALA A 43 -2.07 -8.88 -6.01
C ALA A 43 -2.76 -7.53 -5.83
N MET A 44 -2.96 -7.09 -4.60
CA MET A 44 -3.55 -5.79 -4.27
C MET A 44 -2.68 -5.09 -3.24
N LEU A 45 -2.19 -3.89 -3.56
CA LEU A 45 -1.57 -2.99 -2.60
C LEU A 45 -2.69 -2.35 -1.76
N LEU A 46 -2.52 -2.48 -0.46
CA LEU A 46 -3.36 -1.87 0.55
C LEU A 46 -2.55 -0.83 1.33
N VAL A 47 -3.22 0.23 1.80
CA VAL A 47 -2.61 1.28 2.63
C VAL A 47 -3.45 1.56 3.87
N ALA A 48 -2.81 1.88 4.98
CA ALA A 48 -3.46 2.22 6.25
C ALA A 48 -2.67 3.29 7.01
N GLN A 49 -3.34 4.02 7.90
CA GLN A 49 -2.70 4.89 8.90
C GLN A 49 -3.46 4.71 10.20
N TYR A 50 -2.78 4.28 11.27
CA TYR A 50 -3.45 3.86 12.52
C TYR A 50 -3.71 5.00 13.51
N TRP A 51 -3.24 6.22 13.27
CA TRP A 51 -3.55 7.36 14.13
C TRP A 51 -3.74 8.53 13.17
N CYS A 52 -4.98 9.00 13.06
CA CYS A 52 -5.43 9.76 11.90
C CYS A 52 -5.67 11.24 12.19
N ASP A 53 -5.21 11.76 13.33
CA ASP A 53 -5.58 13.10 13.77
C ASP A 53 -4.94 14.18 12.89
N GLU A 54 -3.70 14.02 12.45
CA GLU A 54 -3.02 14.87 11.46
C GLU A 54 -2.10 13.98 10.60
N ALA A 55 -1.69 14.36 9.38
CA ALA A 55 -0.88 13.50 8.49
C ALA A 55 0.57 13.27 8.98
N ASP A 56 0.79 13.25 10.29
CA ASP A 56 2.10 13.15 10.93
C ASP A 56 2.34 11.75 11.51
N ASP A 57 1.57 10.76 11.09
CA ASP A 57 1.71 9.36 11.51
C ASP A 57 2.04 8.42 10.35
N ALA A 58 2.67 7.29 10.69
CA ALA A 58 3.17 6.35 9.70
C ALA A 58 2.05 5.84 8.77
N VAL A 59 2.26 5.93 7.46
CA VAL A 59 1.39 5.27 6.48
C VAL A 59 1.97 3.90 6.18
N HIS A 60 1.23 2.84 6.52
CA HIS A 60 1.63 1.47 6.30
C HIS A 60 1.16 0.97 4.94
N GLY A 61 1.99 0.15 4.29
CA GLY A 61 1.66 -0.54 3.05
C GLY A 61 1.78 -2.05 3.22
N THR A 62 0.81 -2.79 2.68
CA THR A 62 0.87 -4.26 2.61
C THR A 62 0.29 -4.76 1.29
N VAL A 63 0.60 -5.99 0.92
CA VAL A 63 0.15 -6.59 -0.35
C VAL A 63 -0.55 -7.92 -0.08
N VAL A 64 -1.78 -8.04 -0.56
CA VAL A 64 -2.52 -9.30 -0.59
C VAL A 64 -2.35 -9.93 -1.96
N PHE A 65 -1.75 -11.13 -2.03
CA PHE A 65 -1.66 -11.93 -3.25
C PHE A 65 -2.90 -12.79 -3.41
N SER A 66 -3.30 -13.12 -4.65
CA SER A 66 -4.46 -13.97 -4.88
C SER A 66 -4.34 -14.88 -6.12
N VAL A 67 -4.94 -16.07 -6.02
CA VAL A 67 -5.24 -16.95 -7.16
C VAL A 67 -6.40 -16.44 -8.01
N LEU A 68 -7.14 -15.42 -7.55
CA LEU A 68 -8.20 -14.77 -8.30
C LEU A 68 -7.65 -13.70 -9.25
N ASP A 69 -8.45 -13.28 -10.23
CA ASP A 69 -8.10 -12.14 -11.10
C ASP A 69 -8.07 -10.80 -10.33
N GLU A 70 -8.74 -10.73 -9.20
CA GLU A 70 -8.72 -9.61 -8.25
C GLU A 70 -8.84 -10.19 -6.83
N PRO A 71 -7.99 -9.78 -5.87
CA PRO A 71 -8.07 -10.30 -4.51
C PRO A 71 -9.41 -9.99 -3.84
N ASP A 72 -9.94 -10.96 -3.11
CA ASP A 72 -11.13 -10.80 -2.27
C ASP A 72 -10.70 -10.23 -0.92
N LEU A 73 -10.90 -8.92 -0.74
CA LEU A 73 -10.46 -8.23 0.46
C LEU A 73 -11.30 -8.59 1.69
N ASP A 74 -12.57 -8.94 1.52
CA ASP A 74 -13.41 -9.34 2.65
C ASP A 74 -12.96 -10.71 3.19
N ALA A 75 -12.58 -11.63 2.31
CA ALA A 75 -11.96 -12.89 2.71
C ALA A 75 -10.60 -12.67 3.39
N ALA A 76 -9.76 -11.78 2.86
CA ALA A 76 -8.45 -11.48 3.44
C ALA A 76 -8.56 -10.86 4.84
N ARG A 77 -9.55 -9.98 5.08
CA ARG A 77 -9.82 -9.38 6.40
C ARG A 77 -10.38 -10.38 7.40
N ALA A 78 -11.18 -11.33 6.94
CA ALA A 78 -11.71 -12.39 7.78
C ALA A 78 -10.63 -13.42 8.18
N CYS A 79 -9.52 -13.48 7.44
CA CYS A 79 -8.38 -14.32 7.74
C CYS A 79 -7.56 -13.74 8.90
N GLY A 80 -7.25 -14.56 9.90
CA GLY A 80 -6.29 -14.16 10.94
C GLY A 80 -4.84 -14.16 10.42
N TRP A 81 -3.94 -13.50 11.15
CA TRP A 81 -2.50 -13.43 10.82
C TRP A 81 -1.83 -14.79 10.64
N ASP A 82 -2.24 -15.78 11.42
CA ASP A 82 -1.63 -17.12 11.45
C ASP A 82 -2.46 -18.19 10.73
N GLU A 83 -3.52 -17.78 10.03
CA GLU A 83 -4.42 -18.69 9.31
C GLU A 83 -4.20 -18.61 7.80
N PRO A 84 -4.37 -19.72 7.06
CA PRO A 84 -4.38 -19.66 5.60
C PRO A 84 -5.59 -18.87 5.10
N ASP A 85 -5.37 -17.99 4.13
CA ASP A 85 -6.47 -17.39 3.38
C ASP A 85 -6.96 -18.39 2.32
N GLU A 86 -8.02 -19.13 2.65
CA GLU A 86 -8.59 -20.18 1.79
C GLU A 86 -9.25 -19.66 0.50
N VAL A 87 -9.31 -18.34 0.30
CA VAL A 87 -9.85 -17.71 -0.92
C VAL A 87 -8.73 -17.15 -1.78
N ASN A 88 -7.88 -16.29 -1.21
CA ASN A 88 -6.81 -15.63 -1.95
C ASN A 88 -5.58 -16.51 -2.11
N THR A 89 -5.13 -17.17 -1.05
CA THR A 89 -3.93 -18.04 -1.08
C THR A 89 -4.21 -19.40 -0.45
N PRO A 90 -5.07 -20.25 -1.05
CA PRO A 90 -5.53 -21.48 -0.40
C PRO A 90 -4.39 -22.39 0.03
N GLY A 91 -4.43 -22.85 1.28
CA GLY A 91 -3.39 -23.69 1.88
C GLY A 91 -2.05 -23.00 2.13
N ARG A 92 -1.99 -21.66 2.09
CA ARG A 92 -0.80 -20.86 2.38
C ARG A 92 -1.14 -19.69 3.28
N ARG A 93 -0.22 -19.29 4.15
CA ARG A 93 -0.33 -18.03 4.88
C ARG A 93 -0.16 -16.83 3.93
N PRO A 94 -0.75 -15.66 4.25
CA PRO A 94 -0.67 -14.48 3.40
C PRO A 94 0.77 -14.02 3.07
N ASP A 95 1.74 -14.29 3.93
CA ASP A 95 3.15 -13.92 3.81
C ASP A 95 4.04 -15.02 3.17
N GLU A 96 3.57 -16.25 3.02
CA GLU A 96 4.31 -17.36 2.41
C GLU A 96 4.70 -17.19 0.93
N PRO A 97 3.94 -16.50 0.06
CA PRO A 97 4.40 -16.13 -1.29
C PRO A 97 5.70 -15.30 -1.29
N SER A 98 6.08 -14.86 -0.09
CA SER A 98 7.00 -13.80 0.20
C SER A 98 8.22 -14.25 1.02
N GLU A 99 8.07 -15.31 1.81
CA GLU A 99 9.15 -15.82 2.65
C GLU A 99 10.34 -16.45 1.88
N GLY A 100 11.55 -16.26 2.43
CA GLY A 100 12.75 -17.03 2.09
C GLY A 100 13.62 -16.49 0.95
N VAL A 101 13.39 -15.26 0.49
CA VAL A 101 14.23 -14.60 -0.52
C VAL A 101 14.98 -13.42 0.12
N PRO A 102 16.32 -13.34 -0.01
CA PRO A 102 17.07 -12.17 0.43
C PRO A 102 16.57 -10.89 -0.26
N GLY A 103 16.26 -9.84 0.50
CA GLY A 103 15.73 -8.57 -0.02
C GLY A 103 14.26 -8.62 -0.44
N TYR A 104 13.48 -9.57 0.09
CA TYR A 104 12.07 -9.70 -0.25
C TYR A 104 11.17 -8.69 0.47
N ILE A 105 11.60 -8.12 1.60
CA ILE A 105 10.83 -7.08 2.31
C ILE A 105 10.44 -5.99 1.30
N MET A 106 9.14 -5.68 1.21
CA MET A 106 8.69 -4.52 0.45
C MET A 106 9.28 -3.30 1.13
N GLU A 107 10.26 -2.68 0.50
CA GLU A 107 10.79 -1.40 0.97
C GLU A 107 9.65 -0.39 0.94
N TRP A 108 9.27 0.08 2.13
CA TRP A 108 8.15 0.98 2.34
C TRP A 108 8.57 2.02 3.38
N ASP A 109 8.68 3.26 2.93
CA ASP A 109 9.07 4.42 3.75
C ASP A 109 7.85 4.98 4.48
N ASP A 110 7.42 4.25 5.51
CA ASP A 110 6.19 4.48 6.26
C ASP A 110 6.13 5.86 6.93
N ASN A 111 7.26 6.34 7.42
CA ASN A 111 7.42 7.64 8.10
C ASN A 111 7.94 8.76 7.18
N GLY A 112 7.98 8.53 5.87
CA GLY A 112 8.51 9.49 4.91
C GLY A 112 7.58 9.70 3.73
N GLU A 113 8.04 9.37 2.53
CA GLU A 113 7.32 9.69 1.30
C GLU A 113 5.92 9.01 1.25
N ALA A 114 5.74 7.87 1.92
CA ALA A 114 4.44 7.19 1.94
C ALA A 114 3.33 8.06 2.53
N ILE A 115 3.65 8.93 3.48
CA ILE A 115 2.72 9.88 4.09
C ILE A 115 2.13 10.79 3.01
N SER A 116 2.99 11.56 2.33
CA SER A 116 2.54 12.53 1.31
C SER A 116 1.84 11.88 0.13
N LEU A 117 2.23 10.65 -0.20
CA LEU A 117 1.68 9.95 -1.34
C LEU A 117 0.35 9.28 -1.02
N PHE A 118 0.20 8.65 0.15
CA PHE A 118 -0.89 7.71 0.39
C PHE A 118 -1.82 8.06 1.54
N ALA A 119 -1.49 9.03 2.42
CA ALA A 119 -2.35 9.38 3.56
C ALA A 119 -3.79 9.72 3.13
N ALA A 120 -3.95 10.45 2.01
CA ALA A 120 -5.27 10.81 1.48
C ALA A 120 -6.18 9.60 1.15
N PHE A 121 -5.62 8.39 1.03
CA PHE A 121 -6.33 7.16 0.66
C PHE A 121 -6.65 6.24 1.84
N CYS A 122 -6.07 6.47 3.03
CA CYS A 122 -6.39 5.67 4.21
C CYS A 122 -7.71 6.15 4.86
N GLU A 123 -8.40 5.23 5.54
CA GLU A 123 -9.60 5.55 6.34
C GLU A 123 -9.28 6.50 7.51
N GLU A 124 -10.31 7.19 7.99
CA GLU A 124 -10.30 7.92 9.26
C GLU A 124 -10.56 6.99 10.44
N ASP A 125 -10.27 7.46 11.65
CA ASP A 125 -10.56 6.82 12.94
C ASP A 125 -10.00 5.40 13.13
N CYS A 126 -8.96 5.05 12.36
CA CYS A 126 -8.26 3.79 12.54
C CYS A 126 -7.38 3.81 13.81
N HIS A 127 -7.07 2.63 14.35
CA HIS A 127 -6.19 2.45 15.50
C HIS A 127 -5.44 1.12 15.46
N GLN A 128 -4.31 1.03 16.17
CA GLN A 128 -3.46 -0.17 16.17
C GLN A 128 -4.13 -1.42 16.77
N GLU A 129 -5.21 -1.24 17.55
CA GLU A 129 -5.97 -2.34 18.16
C GLU A 129 -7.03 -2.95 17.22
N MET A 130 -7.15 -2.43 15.98
CA MET A 130 -8.03 -3.01 14.96
C MET A 130 -7.51 -4.37 14.47
N ASP A 131 -8.41 -5.18 13.94
CA ASP A 131 -8.11 -6.51 13.43
C ASP A 131 -7.26 -6.47 12.14
N PHE A 132 -6.76 -7.64 11.72
CA PHE A 132 -5.91 -7.77 10.54
C PHE A 132 -6.57 -7.17 9.29
N LEU A 133 -5.87 -6.25 8.62
CA LEU A 133 -6.33 -5.54 7.42
C LEU A 133 -7.61 -4.71 7.60
N GLU A 134 -8.14 -4.56 8.82
CA GLU A 134 -9.36 -3.81 9.07
C GLU A 134 -9.18 -2.32 8.73
N ALA A 135 -8.06 -1.73 9.16
CA ALA A 135 -7.68 -0.33 8.86
C ALA A 135 -7.21 -0.09 7.41
N TYR A 136 -7.04 -1.15 6.61
CA TYR A 136 -6.43 -1.06 5.30
C TYR A 136 -7.45 -0.82 4.19
N THR A 137 -7.13 0.13 3.30
CA THR A 137 -7.90 0.43 2.10
C THR A 137 -7.18 -0.03 0.84
N PRO A 138 -7.92 -0.44 -0.20
CA PRO A 138 -7.32 -0.81 -1.47
C PRO A 138 -6.78 0.42 -2.21
N TYR A 139 -5.54 0.33 -2.72
CA TYR A 139 -4.94 1.39 -3.53
C TYR A 139 -4.69 0.97 -4.99
N ALA A 140 -4.06 -0.19 -5.23
CA ALA A 140 -3.75 -0.64 -6.58
C ALA A 140 -3.91 -2.16 -6.73
N VAL A 141 -4.47 -2.59 -7.88
CA VAL A 141 -4.58 -4.01 -8.25
C VAL A 141 -3.58 -4.32 -9.35
N PHE A 142 -2.84 -5.40 -9.16
CA PHE A 142 -1.86 -5.93 -10.08
C PHE A 142 -2.39 -7.23 -10.65
N ARG A 143 -2.57 -7.33 -11.96
CA ARG A 143 -3.12 -8.52 -12.61
C ARG A 143 -2.11 -9.10 -13.59
N ARG A 144 -1.87 -10.41 -13.46
CA ARG A 144 -1.08 -11.16 -14.44
C ARG A 144 -1.86 -11.31 -15.74
N ARG A 145 -1.26 -10.88 -16.85
CA ARG A 145 -1.79 -11.03 -18.21
C ARG A 145 -0.69 -11.63 -19.07
N GLY A 146 -0.66 -12.97 -19.12
CA GLY A 146 0.45 -13.70 -19.73
C GLY A 146 1.75 -13.50 -18.95
N ASP A 147 2.75 -12.93 -19.62
CA ASP A 147 4.07 -12.62 -19.05
C ASP A 147 4.16 -11.20 -18.47
N GLU A 148 3.10 -10.41 -18.62
CA GLU A 148 3.02 -9.04 -18.11
C GLU A 148 2.20 -8.96 -16.82
N VAL A 149 2.44 -7.90 -16.06
CA VAL A 149 1.62 -7.50 -14.91
C VAL A 149 1.06 -6.12 -15.21
N VAL A 150 -0.26 -6.06 -15.33
CA VAL A 150 -1.01 -4.81 -15.54
C VAL A 150 -1.35 -4.23 -14.19
N VAL A 151 -1.14 -2.92 -14.02
CA VAL A 151 -1.43 -2.19 -12.78
C VAL A 151 -2.66 -1.30 -13.00
N GLU A 152 -3.63 -1.38 -12.10
CA GLU A 152 -4.80 -0.51 -12.06
C GLU A 152 -4.83 0.19 -10.70
N VAL A 153 -4.90 1.53 -10.69
CA VAL A 153 -5.10 2.30 -9.47
C VAL A 153 -6.60 2.33 -9.17
N VAL A 154 -6.99 1.77 -8.03
CA VAL A 154 -8.39 1.67 -7.57
C VAL A 154 -8.67 2.51 -6.32
N GLY A 155 -7.61 3.08 -5.72
CA GLY A 155 -7.68 3.88 -4.51
C GLY A 155 -8.60 5.08 -4.65
N LYS A 156 -9.43 5.29 -3.62
CA LYS A 156 -10.29 6.46 -3.48
C LYS A 156 -9.74 7.33 -2.37
N LYS A 157 -9.69 8.64 -2.60
CA LYS A 157 -9.28 9.58 -1.55
C LYS A 157 -10.40 9.68 -0.53
N GLN A 158 -10.16 9.16 0.67
CA GLN A 158 -11.04 9.32 1.83
C GLN A 158 -10.79 10.66 2.53
N ARG A 159 -9.53 11.12 2.51
CA ARG A 159 -9.06 12.36 3.13
C ARG A 159 -8.40 13.28 2.10
N PRO A 160 -9.15 13.85 1.13
CA PRO A 160 -8.56 14.60 0.01
C PRO A 160 -7.67 15.79 0.41
N TRP A 161 -7.88 16.39 1.58
CA TRP A 161 -7.07 17.51 2.09
C TRP A 161 -5.65 17.10 2.51
N LEU A 162 -5.36 15.80 2.60
CA LEU A 162 -4.01 15.27 2.89
C LEU A 162 -3.22 14.89 1.64
N ASP A 163 -3.77 15.07 0.44
CA ASP A 163 -3.10 14.67 -0.80
C ASP A 163 -1.87 15.55 -1.07
N GLY A 164 -0.68 14.95 -1.00
CA GLY A 164 0.59 15.66 -1.20
C GLY A 164 1.09 16.44 0.02
N VAL A 165 0.43 16.38 1.17
CA VAL A 165 0.89 17.06 2.39
C VAL A 165 2.17 16.38 2.90
N MET A 166 3.21 17.17 3.16
CA MET A 166 4.47 16.63 3.67
C MET A 166 4.48 16.62 5.20
N PRO A 167 5.00 15.55 5.83
CA PRO A 167 5.20 15.55 7.27
C PRO A 167 6.23 16.63 7.66
N GLU A 168 6.06 17.23 8.84
CA GLU A 168 6.82 18.42 9.22
C GLU A 168 8.35 18.22 9.15
N TRP A 169 8.83 17.03 9.53
CA TRP A 169 10.27 16.73 9.58
C TRP A 169 10.93 16.51 8.21
N MET A 170 10.15 16.27 7.14
CA MET A 170 10.71 16.17 5.79
C MET A 170 10.90 17.53 5.13
N ALA A 171 10.07 18.51 5.49
CA ALA A 171 10.17 19.87 4.95
C ALA A 171 11.45 20.59 5.41
N ASP A 172 11.96 20.26 6.61
CA ASP A 172 13.17 20.86 7.17
C ASP A 172 14.48 20.27 6.60
N ALA A 173 14.41 19.15 5.87
CA ALA A 173 15.59 18.49 5.30
C ALA A 173 16.12 19.14 4.01
N GLU A 174 15.34 20.03 3.39
CA GLU A 174 15.70 20.74 2.14
C GLU A 174 16.08 22.23 2.35
N ALA A 175 16.23 22.69 3.60
CA ALA A 175 16.57 24.09 3.96
C ALA A 175 18.07 24.33 4.26
#